data_AF-A0A4V1SD18-F1
#
_entry.id   AF-A0A4V1SD18-F1
#
_cell.length_a   1.000
_cell.length_b   1.000
_cell.length_c   1.000
_cell.angle_alpha   90.00
_cell.angle_beta   90.00
_cell.angle_gamma   90.00
#
_symmetry.space_group_name_H-M   'P 1'
#
loop_
_entity.id
_entity.type
_entity.pdbx_description
1 polymer ?
#
loop_
_entity_poly.entity_id
_entity_poly.type
_entity_poly.pdbx_seq_one_letter_code
_entity_poly.pdbx_strand_id
1 'polypeptide(L)'
;MAKFDMSAAWDDATTLVRAHLPLTSILAGLFLFLPNMAMALLGPTPLAPPANATPEQLSTMLMADLRQQLPWFLVIAVASTLGSVAILRLWLARSGTSVGEALAFAVAMIPTLIAIFLIQSLMFGIAALALFVPAIYLIGRFAAVYPLLTDRNLKNPIAALQGSWQLTMGNGWRIAFFVILFMVVLLVVSAIVGAVVGVFGAPGSFGHLIGSAISSAVAAGFGLLNTAVVASIYRQLTVRADGGVFA
;
A
#
# COMPACT_ATOMS: atom_id res chain seq x y z
N MET A 1 -15.08 10.93 -21.22
CA MET A 1 -14.35 10.69 -19.95
C MET A 1 -13.05 11.46 -19.97
N ALA A 2 -12.83 12.36 -19.01
CA ALA A 2 -11.59 13.12 -18.90
C ALA A 2 -10.41 12.19 -18.53
N LYS A 3 -9.24 12.47 -19.10
CA LYS A 3 -8.02 11.67 -18.95
C LYS A 3 -7.38 11.90 -17.57
N PHE A 4 -6.99 10.83 -16.87
CA PHE A 4 -6.23 10.87 -15.63
C PHE A 4 -4.95 11.70 -15.80
N ASP A 5 -4.71 12.59 -14.84
CA ASP A 5 -3.56 13.50 -14.79
C ASP A 5 -2.67 13.15 -13.60
N MET A 6 -1.51 12.59 -13.91
CA MET A 6 -0.53 12.08 -12.95
C MET A 6 0.10 13.22 -12.12
N SER A 7 0.32 14.39 -12.74
CA SER A 7 0.96 15.53 -12.08
C SER A 7 0.04 16.12 -11.03
N ALA A 8 -1.21 16.39 -11.40
CA ALA A 8 -2.22 16.85 -10.45
C ALA A 8 -2.50 15.83 -9.35
N ALA A 9 -2.45 14.52 -9.64
CA ALA A 9 -2.62 13.49 -8.62
C ALA A 9 -1.44 13.45 -7.62
N TRP A 10 -0.21 13.69 -8.10
CA TRP A 10 0.96 13.79 -7.25
C TRP A 10 0.93 15.05 -6.38
N ASP A 11 0.60 16.21 -6.95
CA ASP A 11 0.50 17.48 -6.22
C ASP A 11 -0.58 17.40 -5.13
N ASP A 12 -1.72 16.79 -5.43
CA ASP A 12 -2.78 16.56 -4.44
C ASP A 12 -2.34 15.57 -3.35
N ALA A 13 -1.65 14.50 -3.70
CA ALA A 13 -1.14 13.53 -2.71
C ALA A 13 -0.13 14.17 -1.75
N THR A 14 0.84 14.94 -2.26
CA THR A 14 1.81 15.65 -1.40
C THR A 14 1.15 16.70 -0.53
N THR A 15 0.13 17.38 -1.05
CA THR A 15 -0.68 18.34 -0.29
C THR A 15 -1.47 17.66 0.83
N LEU A 16 -2.12 16.53 0.56
CA LEU A 16 -2.85 15.74 1.56
C LEU A 16 -1.96 15.33 2.73
N VAL A 17 -0.77 14.79 2.44
CA VAL A 17 0.20 14.39 3.47
C VAL A 17 0.63 15.58 4.30
N ARG A 18 1.02 16.70 3.67
CA ARG A 18 1.50 17.89 4.38
C ARG A 18 0.43 18.53 5.25
N ALA A 19 -0.79 18.66 4.74
CA ALA A 19 -1.90 19.31 5.43
C ALA A 19 -2.36 18.54 6.67
N HIS A 20 -2.23 17.21 6.68
CA HIS A 20 -2.75 16.35 7.75
C HIS A 20 -1.66 15.61 8.53
N LEU A 21 -0.38 15.91 8.29
CA LEU A 21 0.76 15.21 8.90
C LEU A 21 0.65 15.09 10.43
N PRO A 22 0.27 16.13 11.20
CA PRO A 22 0.21 16.00 12.66
C PRO A 22 -0.80 14.94 13.11
N LEU A 23 -1.93 14.82 12.42
CA LEU A 23 -2.98 13.84 12.76
C LEU A 23 -2.67 12.44 12.21
N THR A 24 -2.15 12.34 10.99
CA THR A 24 -1.91 11.04 10.34
C THR A 24 -0.59 10.39 10.74
N SER A 25 0.37 11.16 11.26
CA SER A 25 1.65 10.63 11.74
C SER A 25 1.50 9.62 12.88
N ILE A 26 0.51 9.79 13.76
CA ILE A 26 0.22 8.83 14.84
C ILE A 26 -0.20 7.48 14.25
N LEU A 27 -1.12 7.50 13.27
CA LEU A 27 -1.58 6.29 12.58
C LEU A 27 -0.46 5.66 11.75
N ALA A 28 0.34 6.48 11.06
CA ALA A 28 1.51 6.01 10.33
C ALA A 28 2.54 5.38 11.27
N GLY A 29 2.80 5.98 12.43
CA GLY A 29 3.64 5.42 13.49
C GLY A 29 3.14 4.06 13.96
N LEU A 30 1.87 3.97 14.32
CA LEU A 30 1.30 2.75 14.90
C LEU A 30 1.15 1.61 13.90
N PHE A 31 0.68 1.90 12.69
CA PHE A 31 0.26 0.86 11.73
C PHE A 31 1.22 0.65 10.56
N LEU A 32 2.09 1.62 10.27
CA LEU A 32 3.05 1.54 9.16
C LEU A 32 4.49 1.40 9.68
N PHE A 33 4.87 2.14 10.73
CA PHE A 33 6.22 2.10 11.27
C PHE A 33 6.44 0.89 12.20
N LEU A 34 5.62 0.74 13.25
CA LEU A 34 5.86 -0.27 14.29
C LEU A 34 5.89 -1.72 13.75
N PRO A 35 5.01 -2.15 12.84
CA PRO A 35 5.08 -3.52 12.30
C PRO A 35 6.36 -3.76 11.50
N ASN A 36 6.81 -2.77 10.74
CA ASN A 36 8.07 -2.84 10.00
C ASN A 36 9.27 -2.85 10.94
N MET A 37 9.24 -2.06 12.02
CA MET A 37 10.27 -2.07 13.06
C MET A 37 10.34 -3.43 13.76
N ALA A 38 9.18 -4.00 14.11
CA ALA A 38 9.13 -5.32 14.74
C ALA A 38 9.75 -6.39 13.83
N MET A 39 9.46 -6.37 12.53
CA MET A 39 10.10 -7.27 11.57
C MET A 39 11.60 -6.99 11.46
N ALA A 40 12.03 -5.73 11.45
CA ALA A 40 13.45 -5.41 11.33
C ALA A 40 14.28 -5.86 12.55
N LEU A 41 13.68 -5.85 13.75
CA LEU A 41 14.38 -6.21 15.00
C LEU A 41 14.21 -7.67 15.42
N LEU A 42 13.02 -8.24 15.17
CA LEU A 42 12.62 -9.56 15.67
C LEU A 42 12.37 -10.56 14.54
N GLY A 43 12.28 -10.06 13.31
CA GLY A 43 12.00 -10.87 12.14
C GLY A 43 13.19 -11.74 11.75
N PRO A 44 12.94 -12.77 10.96
CA PRO A 44 13.97 -13.65 10.46
C PRO A 44 14.91 -12.89 9.52
N THR A 45 16.21 -13.14 9.64
CA THR A 45 17.17 -12.65 8.65
C THR A 45 17.00 -13.41 7.34
N PRO A 46 16.93 -12.72 6.18
CA PRO A 46 16.86 -13.38 4.89
C PRO A 46 18.01 -14.38 4.68
N LEU A 47 17.70 -15.55 4.15
CA LEU A 47 18.71 -16.57 3.86
C LEU A 47 19.59 -16.13 2.69
N ALA A 48 20.88 -15.93 2.93
CA ALA A 48 21.84 -15.59 1.88
C ALA A 48 22.22 -16.85 1.07
N PRO A 49 22.00 -16.88 -0.25
CA PRO A 49 22.39 -18.03 -1.07
C PRO A 49 23.92 -18.17 -1.13
N PRO A 50 24.47 -19.40 -1.09
CA PRO A 50 25.88 -19.66 -1.35
C PRO A 50 26.32 -19.13 -2.72
N ALA A 51 27.57 -18.68 -2.84
CA ALA A 51 28.11 -18.11 -4.08
C ALA A 51 28.08 -19.09 -5.28
N ASN A 52 27.98 -20.39 -5.03
CA ASN A 52 27.93 -21.48 -6.01
C ASN A 52 26.63 -22.31 -5.95
N ALA A 53 25.53 -21.73 -5.44
CA ALA A 53 24.27 -22.44 -5.31
C ALA A 53 23.73 -22.90 -6.69
N THR A 54 23.33 -24.17 -6.79
CA THR A 54 22.65 -24.67 -8.00
C THR A 54 21.24 -24.05 -8.10
N PRO A 55 20.63 -24.01 -9.31
CA PRO A 55 19.25 -23.53 -9.47
C PRO A 55 18.24 -24.21 -8.53
N GLU A 56 18.42 -25.51 -8.29
CA GLU A 56 17.58 -26.29 -7.38
C GLU A 56 17.77 -25.86 -5.92
N GLN A 57 19.01 -25.65 -5.49
CA GLN A 57 19.33 -25.14 -4.16
C GLN A 57 18.77 -23.73 -3.95
N LEU A 58 18.89 -22.86 -4.95
CA LEU A 58 18.30 -21.51 -4.92
C LEU A 58 16.77 -21.58 -4.75
N SER A 59 16.09 -22.46 -5.50
CA SER A 59 14.64 -22.60 -5.42
C SER A 59 14.16 -23.11 -4.05
N THR A 60 14.87 -24.06 -3.47
CA THR A 60 14.52 -24.64 -2.16
C THR A 60 14.77 -23.66 -1.02
N MET A 61 15.88 -22.92 -1.07
CA MET A 61 16.18 -21.84 -0.13
C MET A 61 15.15 -20.71 -0.21
N LEU A 62 14.80 -20.27 -1.41
CA LEU A 62 13.77 -19.25 -1.63
C LEU A 62 12.43 -19.68 -1.02
N MET A 63 12.02 -20.93 -1.22
CA MET A 63 10.76 -21.44 -0.65
C MET A 63 10.80 -21.51 0.89
N ALA A 64 11.95 -21.87 1.47
CA ALA A 64 12.12 -21.88 2.91
C ALA A 64 12.06 -20.46 3.50
N ASP A 65 12.77 -19.52 2.87
CA ASP A 65 12.81 -18.12 3.24
C ASP A 65 11.41 -17.48 3.15
N LEU A 66 10.71 -17.68 2.03
CA LEU A 66 9.33 -17.23 1.84
C LEU A 66 8.39 -17.75 2.94
N ARG A 67 8.48 -19.03 3.29
CA ARG A 67 7.65 -19.61 4.38
C ARG A 67 7.93 -18.98 5.73
N GLN A 68 9.20 -18.68 6.02
CA GLN A 68 9.61 -18.06 7.28
C GLN A 68 9.20 -16.59 7.37
N GLN A 69 9.26 -15.86 6.25
CA GLN A 69 8.90 -14.45 6.19
C GLN A 69 7.40 -14.19 6.04
N LEU A 70 6.65 -15.12 5.44
CA LEU A 70 5.22 -14.96 5.13
C LEU A 70 4.37 -14.50 6.33
N PRO A 71 4.49 -15.05 7.55
CA PRO A 71 3.73 -14.58 8.70
C PRO A 71 3.98 -13.09 9.02
N TRP A 72 5.23 -12.63 8.92
CA TRP A 72 5.59 -11.23 9.14
C TRP A 72 4.99 -10.32 8.08
N PHE A 73 5.07 -10.72 6.81
CA PHE A 73 4.44 -9.98 5.71
C PHE A 73 2.93 -9.90 5.88
N LEU A 74 2.26 -10.96 6.34
CA LEU A 74 0.83 -10.93 6.61
C LEU A 74 0.49 -9.95 7.74
N VAL A 75 1.24 -9.95 8.84
CA VAL A 75 1.03 -8.98 9.94
C VAL A 75 1.22 -7.55 9.46
N ILE A 76 2.29 -7.27 8.71
CA ILE A 76 2.55 -5.95 8.14
C ILE A 76 1.45 -5.56 7.16
N ALA A 77 1.01 -6.47 6.29
CA ALA A 77 -0.04 -6.19 5.31
C ALA A 77 -1.37 -5.86 6.00
N VAL A 78 -1.77 -6.62 7.02
CA VAL A 78 -2.99 -6.37 7.80
C VAL A 78 -2.89 -5.04 8.52
N ALA A 79 -1.80 -4.80 9.26
CA ALA A 79 -1.61 -3.54 9.98
C ALA A 79 -1.61 -2.34 9.03
N SER A 80 -0.88 -2.44 7.92
CA SER A 80 -0.77 -1.37 6.93
C SER A 80 -2.09 -1.09 6.22
N THR A 81 -2.89 -2.12 5.95
CA THR A 81 -4.23 -1.96 5.35
C THR A 81 -5.17 -1.26 6.32
N LEU A 82 -5.19 -1.68 7.60
CA LEU A 82 -6.01 -1.03 8.63
C LEU A 82 -5.61 0.44 8.84
N GLY A 83 -4.32 0.71 8.96
CA GLY A 83 -3.79 2.07 9.06
C GLY A 83 -4.16 2.92 7.85
N SER A 84 -4.00 2.38 6.65
CA SER A 84 -4.36 3.07 5.41
C SER A 84 -5.85 3.39 5.33
N VAL A 85 -6.73 2.44 5.70
CA VAL A 85 -8.19 2.67 5.71
C VAL A 85 -8.58 3.71 6.75
N ALA A 86 -7.98 3.69 7.93
CA ALA A 86 -8.22 4.73 8.95
C ALA A 86 -7.75 6.12 8.46
N ILE A 87 -6.57 6.21 7.84
CA ILE A 87 -6.06 7.45 7.25
C ILE A 87 -6.97 7.95 6.13
N LEU A 88 -7.39 7.06 5.21
CA LEU A 88 -8.35 7.40 4.15
C LEU A 88 -9.66 7.90 4.74
N ARG A 89 -10.12 7.33 5.86
CA ARG A 89 -11.35 7.76 6.52
C ARG A 89 -11.22 9.18 7.04
N LEU A 90 -10.08 9.53 7.62
CA LEU A 90 -9.81 10.91 8.07
C LEU A 90 -9.73 11.89 6.89
N TRP A 91 -9.10 11.51 5.78
CA TRP A 91 -8.93 12.38 4.62
C TRP A 91 -10.17 12.56 3.75
N LEU A 92 -11.02 11.54 3.65
CA LEU A 92 -12.19 11.54 2.77
C LEU A 92 -13.50 11.86 3.50
N ALA A 93 -13.52 11.83 4.83
CA ALA A 93 -14.71 12.21 5.59
C ALA A 93 -15.06 13.70 5.39
N ARG A 94 -16.34 13.98 5.12
CA ARG A 94 -16.84 15.34 4.85
C ARG A 94 -16.90 16.24 6.09
N SER A 95 -16.85 15.70 7.30
CA SER A 95 -16.74 16.48 8.55
C SER A 95 -16.36 15.63 9.78
N GLY A 96 -15.46 16.16 10.62
CA GLY A 96 -15.40 15.88 12.07
C GLY A 96 -14.99 14.49 12.55
N THR A 97 -14.50 13.60 11.67
CA THR A 97 -14.12 12.24 12.10
C THR A 97 -12.88 12.28 12.99
N SER A 98 -13.01 11.74 14.20
CA SER A 98 -11.88 11.58 15.13
C SER A 98 -11.01 10.38 14.74
N VAL A 99 -9.78 10.34 15.23
CA VAL A 99 -8.86 9.18 15.04
C VAL A 99 -9.49 7.89 15.58
N GLY A 100 -10.19 7.96 16.71
CA GLY A 100 -10.87 6.81 17.32
C GLY A 100 -11.99 6.25 16.44
N GLU A 101 -12.80 7.13 15.86
CA GLU A 101 -13.87 6.73 14.93
C GLU A 101 -13.32 6.15 13.64
N ALA A 102 -12.23 6.71 13.10
CA ALA A 102 -11.56 6.20 11.92
C ALA A 102 -10.98 4.78 12.16
N LEU A 103 -10.43 4.53 13.35
CA LEU A 103 -9.96 3.21 13.75
C LEU A 103 -11.10 2.22 13.98
N ALA A 104 -12.16 2.63 14.67
CA ALA A 104 -13.34 1.81 14.86
C ALA A 104 -13.97 1.41 13.52
N PHE A 105 -14.01 2.34 12.56
CA PHE A 105 -14.42 2.07 11.19
C PHE A 105 -13.50 1.03 10.51
N ALA A 106 -12.18 1.22 10.55
CA ALA A 106 -11.24 0.29 9.92
C ALA A 106 -11.36 -1.14 10.49
N VAL A 107 -11.50 -1.26 11.83
CA VAL A 107 -11.72 -2.54 12.50
C VAL A 107 -13.05 -3.17 12.10
N ALA A 108 -14.13 -2.38 12.04
CA ALA A 108 -15.43 -2.87 11.58
C ALA A 108 -15.42 -3.34 10.12
N MET A 109 -14.46 -2.86 9.32
CA MET A 109 -14.27 -3.26 7.91
C MET A 109 -13.42 -4.51 7.74
N ILE A 110 -12.82 -5.10 8.79
CA ILE A 110 -11.98 -6.30 8.69
C ILE A 110 -12.60 -7.42 7.84
N PRO A 111 -13.87 -7.82 8.03
CA PRO A 111 -14.47 -8.88 7.20
C PRO A 111 -14.49 -8.53 5.71
N THR A 112 -14.81 -7.28 5.38
CA THR A 112 -14.82 -6.76 4.01
C THR A 112 -13.42 -6.72 3.43
N LEU A 113 -12.43 -6.27 4.21
CA LEU A 113 -11.03 -6.18 3.78
C LEU A 113 -10.42 -7.57 3.52
N ILE A 114 -10.73 -8.56 4.34
CA ILE A 114 -10.34 -9.96 4.12
C ILE A 114 -10.95 -10.48 2.82
N ALA A 115 -12.24 -10.26 2.60
CA ALA A 115 -12.90 -10.70 1.37
C ALA A 115 -12.31 -10.01 0.13
N ILE A 116 -12.04 -8.71 0.18
CA ILE A 116 -11.34 -7.97 -0.89
C ILE A 116 -9.96 -8.58 -1.15
N PHE A 117 -9.18 -8.84 -0.08
CA PHE A 117 -7.85 -9.42 -0.20
C PHE A 117 -7.87 -10.79 -0.88
N LEU A 118 -8.79 -11.68 -0.49
CA LEU A 118 -8.93 -13.01 -1.09
C LEU A 118 -9.36 -12.94 -2.56
N ILE A 119 -10.34 -12.10 -2.89
CA ILE A 119 -10.80 -11.92 -4.26
C ILE A 119 -9.69 -11.34 -5.14
N GLN A 120 -9.01 -10.28 -4.68
CA GLN A 120 -7.90 -9.69 -5.42
C GLN A 120 -6.76 -10.70 -5.59
N SER A 121 -6.39 -11.44 -4.54
CA SER A 121 -5.34 -12.46 -4.61
C SER A 121 -5.64 -13.51 -5.67
N LEU A 122 -6.90 -13.99 -5.74
CA LEU A 122 -7.32 -14.92 -6.79
C LEU A 122 -7.26 -14.28 -8.18
N MET A 123 -7.75 -13.05 -8.33
CA MET A 123 -7.75 -12.34 -9.63
C MET A 123 -6.32 -12.06 -10.12
N PHE A 124 -5.43 -11.60 -9.25
CA PHE A 124 -4.02 -11.39 -9.57
C PHE A 124 -3.30 -12.72 -9.86
N GLY A 125 -3.62 -13.79 -9.13
CA GLY A 125 -3.09 -15.13 -9.40
C GLY A 125 -3.47 -15.64 -10.79
N ILE A 126 -4.76 -15.54 -11.15
CA ILE A 126 -5.24 -15.91 -12.50
C ILE A 126 -4.61 -15.01 -13.57
N ALA A 127 -4.53 -13.70 -13.31
CA ALA A 127 -3.93 -12.74 -14.24
C ALA A 127 -2.44 -13.06 -14.48
N ALA A 128 -1.68 -13.41 -13.44
CA ALA A 128 -0.27 -13.79 -13.57
C ALA A 128 -0.08 -15.05 -14.44
N LEU A 129 -1.01 -16.01 -14.37
CA LEU A 129 -1.00 -17.21 -15.22
C LEU A 129 -1.36 -16.90 -16.69
N ALA A 130 -2.23 -15.91 -16.90
CA ALA A 130 -2.77 -15.55 -18.22
C ALA A 130 -1.94 -14.51 -18.99
N LEU A 131 -0.71 -14.22 -18.56
CA LEU A 131 0.26 -13.18 -18.99
C LEU A 131 0.36 -12.00 -18.00
N PHE A 132 1.57 -11.45 -17.83
CA PHE A 132 1.85 -10.36 -16.88
C PHE A 132 1.05 -9.07 -17.17
N VAL A 133 0.63 -8.86 -18.41
CA VAL A 133 -0.08 -7.66 -18.89
C VAL A 133 -1.45 -7.48 -18.18
N PRO A 134 -2.33 -8.50 -18.11
CA PRO A 134 -3.51 -8.49 -17.26
C PRO A 134 -3.28 -8.05 -15.81
N ALA A 135 -2.20 -8.53 -15.17
CA ALA A 135 -1.91 -8.19 -13.78
C ALA A 135 -1.61 -6.69 -13.61
N ILE A 136 -0.82 -6.11 -14.53
CA ILE A 136 -0.56 -4.66 -14.57
C ILE A 136 -1.87 -3.88 -14.69
N TYR A 137 -2.76 -4.32 -15.58
CA TYR A 137 -4.03 -3.62 -15.78
C TYR A 137 -4.90 -3.63 -14.52
N LEU A 138 -4.93 -4.74 -13.77
CA LEU A 138 -5.65 -4.84 -12.50
C LEU A 138 -5.17 -3.84 -11.45
N ILE A 139 -3.87 -3.49 -11.42
CA ILE A 139 -3.33 -2.46 -10.52
C ILE A 139 -4.08 -1.14 -10.72
N GLY A 140 -4.22 -0.69 -11.97
CA GLY A 140 -4.93 0.53 -12.29
C GLY A 140 -6.44 0.45 -12.02
N ARG A 141 -7.03 -0.74 -12.18
CA ARG A 141 -8.46 -0.98 -11.96
C ARG A 141 -8.86 -1.03 -10.50
N PHE A 142 -7.96 -1.47 -9.63
CA PHE A 142 -8.22 -1.62 -8.20
C PHE A 142 -7.57 -0.55 -7.32
N ALA A 143 -6.83 0.40 -7.91
CA ALA A 143 -6.22 1.53 -7.19
C ALA A 143 -7.23 2.34 -6.35
N ALA A 144 -8.49 2.45 -6.78
CA ALA A 144 -9.52 3.23 -6.10
C ALA A 144 -10.41 2.41 -5.14
N VAL A 145 -10.16 1.11 -4.94
CA VAL A 145 -10.99 0.25 -4.08
C VAL A 145 -11.01 0.77 -2.65
N TYR A 146 -9.82 1.00 -2.06
CA TYR A 146 -9.71 1.43 -0.66
C TYR A 146 -10.28 2.84 -0.39
N PRO A 147 -10.01 3.85 -1.23
CA PRO A 147 -10.67 5.15 -1.10
C PRO A 147 -12.19 5.08 -1.27
N LEU A 148 -12.68 4.33 -2.27
CA LEU A 148 -14.10 4.24 -2.58
C LEU A 148 -14.89 3.55 -1.46
N LEU A 149 -14.42 2.42 -0.92
CA LEU A 149 -15.14 1.77 0.19
C LEU A 149 -15.18 2.68 1.41
N THR A 150 -14.14 3.47 1.62
CA THR A 150 -13.99 4.29 2.83
C THR A 150 -14.85 5.54 2.77
N ASP A 151 -14.88 6.21 1.62
CA ASP A 151 -15.74 7.38 1.38
C ASP A 151 -17.23 6.98 1.40
N ARG A 152 -17.58 5.89 0.70
CA ARG A 152 -18.98 5.46 0.56
C ARG A 152 -19.47 4.45 1.59
N ASN A 153 -18.64 4.08 2.57
CA ASN A 153 -18.94 3.07 3.60
C ASN A 153 -19.47 1.74 3.00
N LEU A 154 -18.78 1.23 1.97
CA LEU A 154 -19.19 0.01 1.28
C LEU A 154 -18.72 -1.23 2.05
N LYS A 155 -19.66 -1.90 2.74
CA LYS A 155 -19.38 -3.16 3.44
C LYS A 155 -19.33 -4.38 2.51
N ASN A 156 -19.94 -4.28 1.32
CA ASN A 156 -19.93 -5.37 0.35
C ASN A 156 -18.64 -5.32 -0.49
N PRO A 157 -17.76 -6.34 -0.43
CA PRO A 157 -16.48 -6.36 -1.13
C PRO A 157 -16.64 -6.34 -2.66
N ILE A 158 -17.68 -7.01 -3.19
CA ILE A 158 -17.95 -7.05 -4.64
C ILE A 158 -18.36 -5.66 -5.13
N ALA A 159 -19.20 -4.96 -4.36
CA ALA A 159 -19.62 -3.60 -4.70
C ALA A 159 -18.42 -2.62 -4.71
N ALA A 160 -17.48 -2.77 -3.78
CA ALA A 160 -16.26 -1.96 -3.77
C ALA A 160 -15.37 -2.21 -4.99
N LEU A 161 -15.17 -3.48 -5.37
CA LEU A 161 -14.38 -3.86 -6.56
C LEU A 161 -15.02 -3.38 -7.85
N GLN A 162 -16.32 -3.61 -8.02
CA GLN A 162 -17.08 -3.17 -9.20
C GLN A 162 -17.11 -1.64 -9.30
N GLY A 163 -17.29 -0.95 -8.18
CA GLY A 163 -17.28 0.51 -8.15
C GLY A 163 -15.91 1.08 -8.53
N SER A 164 -14.80 0.51 -8.04
CA SER A 164 -13.45 0.91 -8.46
C SER A 164 -13.23 0.64 -9.96
N TRP A 165 -13.71 -0.50 -10.46
CA TRP A 165 -13.59 -0.84 -11.87
C TRP A 165 -14.32 0.17 -12.77
N GLN A 166 -15.54 0.56 -12.40
CA GLN A 166 -16.34 1.57 -13.11
C GLN A 166 -15.67 2.94 -13.04
N LEU A 167 -15.22 3.36 -11.86
CA LEU A 167 -14.59 4.67 -11.65
C LEU A 167 -13.30 4.83 -12.47
N THR A 168 -12.57 3.75 -12.70
CA THR A 168 -11.29 3.73 -13.43
C THR A 168 -11.46 3.44 -14.94
N MET A 169 -12.70 3.29 -15.43
CA MET A 169 -12.96 3.11 -16.87
C MET A 169 -12.39 4.26 -17.70
N GLY A 170 -11.77 3.92 -18.84
CA GLY A 170 -11.06 4.86 -19.70
C GLY A 170 -9.67 5.29 -19.19
N ASN A 171 -9.31 5.02 -17.93
CA ASN A 171 -8.06 5.50 -17.32
C ASN A 171 -7.16 4.40 -16.74
N GLY A 172 -7.59 3.13 -16.73
CA GLY A 172 -6.87 2.01 -16.10
C GLY A 172 -5.37 1.94 -16.41
N TRP A 173 -4.96 2.05 -17.68
CA TRP A 173 -3.53 2.02 -18.04
C TRP A 173 -2.72 3.21 -17.53
N ARG A 174 -3.31 4.40 -17.51
CA ARG A 174 -2.65 5.60 -16.99
C ARG A 174 -2.45 5.50 -15.48
N ILE A 175 -3.47 5.02 -14.78
CA ILE A 175 -3.40 4.82 -13.34
C ILE A 175 -2.40 3.71 -13.02
N ALA A 176 -2.43 2.59 -13.75
CA ALA A 176 -1.46 1.51 -13.59
C ALA A 176 -0.02 2.00 -13.78
N PHE A 177 0.26 2.77 -14.84
CA PHE A 177 1.58 3.34 -15.08
C PHE A 177 2.02 4.27 -13.95
N PHE A 178 1.13 5.12 -13.45
CA PHE A 178 1.44 6.02 -12.33
C PHE A 178 1.76 5.26 -11.03
N VAL A 179 0.95 4.26 -10.69
CA VAL A 179 1.20 3.42 -9.51
C VAL A 179 2.48 2.61 -9.67
N ILE A 180 2.76 2.08 -10.86
CA ILE A 180 4.02 1.35 -11.14
C ILE A 180 5.22 2.28 -11.03
N LEU A 181 5.16 3.49 -11.60
CA LEU A 181 6.23 4.49 -11.47
C LEU A 181 6.51 4.79 -10.00
N PHE A 182 5.46 4.95 -9.20
CA PHE A 182 5.58 5.14 -7.76
C PHE A 182 6.21 3.92 -7.05
N MET A 183 5.83 2.70 -7.42
CA MET A 183 6.44 1.46 -6.91
C MET A 183 7.91 1.32 -7.29
N VAL A 184 8.30 1.77 -8.49
CA VAL A 184 9.72 1.80 -8.91
C VAL A 184 10.51 2.76 -8.04
N VAL A 185 9.99 3.96 -7.76
CA VAL A 185 10.63 4.91 -6.83
C VAL A 185 10.78 4.30 -5.44
N LEU A 186 9.74 3.63 -4.94
CA LEU A 186 9.79 2.91 -3.67
C LEU A 186 10.89 1.84 -3.66
N LEU A 187 11.00 1.05 -4.73
CA LEU A 187 12.02 0.00 -4.85
C LEU A 187 13.44 0.60 -4.79
N VAL A 188 13.69 1.67 -5.54
CA VAL A 188 14.99 2.35 -5.57
C VAL A 188 15.35 2.90 -4.18
N VAL A 189 14.41 3.59 -3.52
CA VAL A 189 14.69 4.14 -2.19
C VAL A 189 14.85 3.04 -1.15
N SER A 190 14.06 1.96 -1.23
CA SER A 190 14.21 0.82 -0.32
C SER A 190 15.57 0.13 -0.48
N ALA A 191 16.10 0.01 -1.70
CA ALA A 191 17.43 -0.52 -1.94
C ALA A 191 18.53 0.39 -1.34
N ILE A 192 18.40 1.71 -1.50
CA ILE A 192 19.33 2.69 -0.92
C ILE A 192 19.29 2.60 0.62
N VAL A 193 18.09 2.61 1.20
CA VAL A 193 17.89 2.51 2.65
C VAL A 193 18.45 1.21 3.20
N GLY A 194 18.19 0.07 2.54
CA GLY A 194 18.73 -1.23 2.96
C GLY A 194 20.27 -1.24 2.96
N ALA A 195 20.90 -0.68 1.93
CA ALA A 195 22.36 -0.55 1.87
C ALA A 195 22.90 0.31 3.03
N VAL A 196 22.23 1.43 3.33
CA VAL A 196 22.59 2.34 4.42
C VAL A 196 22.44 1.66 5.78
N VAL A 197 21.35 0.92 6.03
CA VAL A 197 21.13 0.19 7.29
C VAL A 197 22.23 -0.85 7.53
N GLY A 198 22.70 -1.53 6.48
CA GLY A 198 23.80 -2.50 6.59
C GLY A 198 25.10 -1.91 7.12
N VAL A 199 25.32 -0.60 6.93
CA VAL A 199 26.52 0.12 7.44
C VAL A 199 26.44 0.37 8.94
N PHE A 200 25.23 0.49 9.51
CA PHE A 200 25.07 0.82 10.92
C PHE A 200 25.43 -0.34 11.86
N GLY A 201 25.55 -1.57 11.37
CA GLY A 201 26.08 -2.69 12.15
C GLY A 201 25.29 -3.98 12.00
N ALA A 202 25.86 -5.06 12.53
CA ALA A 202 25.26 -6.40 12.48
C ALA A 202 23.97 -6.48 13.33
N PRO A 203 23.05 -7.41 13.01
CA PRO A 203 21.88 -7.69 13.83
C PRO A 203 22.22 -7.86 15.31
N GLY A 204 21.45 -7.22 16.20
CA GLY A 204 21.69 -7.21 17.65
C GLY A 204 22.59 -6.08 18.16
N SER A 205 23.23 -5.30 17.29
CA SER A 205 24.00 -4.11 17.69
C SER A 205 23.10 -2.88 17.89
N PHE A 206 23.56 -1.91 18.70
CA PHE A 206 22.86 -0.62 18.86
C PHE A 206 22.76 0.15 17.54
N GLY A 207 23.78 0.06 16.69
CA GLY A 207 23.73 0.69 15.37
C GLY A 207 22.68 0.05 14.47
N HIS A 208 22.54 -1.29 14.48
CA HIS A 208 21.44 -1.95 13.78
C HIS A 208 20.05 -1.47 14.24
N LEU A 209 19.86 -1.19 15.54
CA LEU A 209 18.62 -0.59 16.04
C LEU A 209 18.34 0.76 15.39
N ILE A 210 19.35 1.65 15.30
CA ILE A 210 19.22 2.95 14.64
C ILE A 210 18.90 2.77 13.15
N GLY A 211 19.63 1.90 12.46
CA GLY A 211 19.40 1.60 11.05
C GLY A 211 17.98 1.11 10.80
N SER A 212 17.52 0.13 11.59
CA SER A 212 16.17 -0.42 11.54
C SER A 212 15.09 0.63 11.85
N ALA A 213 15.38 1.60 12.72
CA ALA A 213 14.48 2.74 12.96
C ALA A 213 14.34 3.63 11.73
N ILE A 214 15.45 3.99 11.09
CA ILE A 214 15.45 4.81 9.87
C ILE A 214 14.70 4.08 8.76
N SER A 215 14.97 2.79 8.52
CA SER A 215 14.29 2.04 7.46
C SER A 215 12.80 1.93 7.69
N SER A 216 12.38 1.67 8.93
CA SER A 216 10.96 1.61 9.30
C SER A 216 10.28 2.96 9.14
N ALA A 217 10.97 4.07 9.44
CA ALA A 217 10.45 5.42 9.23
C ALA A 217 10.26 5.73 7.75
N VAL A 218 11.21 5.33 6.90
CA VAL A 218 11.09 5.48 5.45
C VAL A 218 9.93 4.64 4.92
N ALA A 219 9.81 3.37 5.32
CA ALA A 219 8.70 2.51 4.95
C ALA A 219 7.33 3.10 5.36
N ALA A 220 7.22 3.67 6.56
CA ALA A 220 6.02 4.33 7.03
C ALA A 220 5.67 5.58 6.22
N GLY A 221 6.67 6.42 5.89
CA GLY A 221 6.49 7.58 5.03
C GLY A 221 5.98 7.19 3.64
N PHE A 222 6.51 6.11 3.06
CA PHE A 222 6.02 5.57 1.81
C PHE A 222 4.61 5.00 1.89
N GLY A 223 4.29 4.27 2.96
CA GLY A 223 2.93 3.78 3.18
C GLY A 223 1.94 4.93 3.21
N LEU A 224 2.25 6.00 3.97
CA LEU A 224 1.43 7.20 4.06
C LEU A 224 1.28 7.90 2.70
N LEU A 225 2.37 8.05 1.95
CA LEU A 225 2.36 8.66 0.63
C LEU A 225 1.58 7.80 -0.38
N ASN A 226 1.71 6.48 -0.33
CA ASN A 226 0.92 5.56 -1.16
C ASN A 226 -0.57 5.70 -0.86
N THR A 227 -0.95 5.78 0.42
CA THR A 227 -2.34 6.06 0.82
C THR A 227 -2.83 7.39 0.23
N ALA A 228 -1.98 8.42 0.19
CA ALA A 228 -2.32 9.72 -0.38
C ALA A 228 -2.46 9.67 -1.91
N VAL A 229 -1.59 8.90 -2.58
CA VAL A 229 -1.65 8.65 -4.02
C VAL A 229 -2.96 7.97 -4.41
N VAL A 230 -3.40 6.93 -3.69
CA VAL A 230 -4.69 6.30 -4.01
C VAL A 230 -5.87 7.21 -3.68
N ALA A 231 -5.78 8.02 -2.61
CA ALA A 231 -6.79 9.02 -2.28
C ALA A 231 -6.92 10.10 -3.37
N SER A 232 -5.80 10.58 -3.92
CA SER A 232 -5.80 11.61 -4.97
C SER A 232 -6.29 11.06 -6.30
N ILE A 233 -5.94 9.81 -6.65
CA ILE A 233 -6.55 9.10 -7.79
C ILE A 233 -8.06 9.08 -7.64
N TYR A 234 -8.57 8.69 -6.46
CA TYR A 234 -9.99 8.65 -6.19
C TYR A 234 -10.65 10.02 -6.32
N ARG A 235 -10.13 11.05 -5.65
CA ARG A 235 -10.66 12.42 -5.68
C ARG A 235 -10.67 13.00 -7.09
N GLN A 236 -9.61 12.77 -7.87
CA GLN A 236 -9.55 13.25 -9.25
C GLN A 236 -10.61 12.57 -10.13
N LEU A 237 -10.86 11.28 -9.94
CA LEU A 237 -11.85 10.55 -10.72
C LEU A 237 -13.29 10.89 -10.31
N THR A 238 -13.57 11.14 -9.02
CA THR A 238 -14.92 11.50 -8.55
C THR A 238 -15.32 12.92 -8.95
N VAL A 239 -14.44 13.91 -8.77
CA VAL A 239 -14.68 15.30 -9.21
C VAL A 239 -15.02 15.36 -10.69
N ARG A 240 -14.34 14.55 -11.51
CA ARG A 240 -14.55 14.49 -12.96
C ARG A 240 -15.77 13.67 -13.39
N ALA A 241 -16.23 12.74 -12.55
CA ALA A 241 -17.49 12.04 -12.77
C ALA A 241 -18.69 12.97 -12.51
N ASP A 242 -18.62 13.75 -11.43
CA ASP A 242 -19.68 14.69 -11.06
C ASP A 242 -19.75 15.91 -12.00
N GLY A 243 -18.60 16.37 -12.52
CA GLY A 243 -18.54 17.45 -13.51
C GLY A 243 -19.04 17.10 -14.92
N GLY A 244 -19.38 15.83 -15.18
CA GLY A 244 -19.89 15.37 -16.48
C GLY A 244 -21.42 15.37 -16.62
N VAL A 245 -22.16 15.71 -15.56
CA VAL A 245 -23.63 15.76 -15.57
C VAL A 245 -24.16 17.15 -15.97
N PHE A 246 -23.28 18.15 -16.07
CA PHE A 246 -23.62 19.54 -16.41
C PHE A 246 -22.77 20.13 -17.55
N ALA A 247 -22.18 19.29 -18.42
CA ALA A 247 -21.40 19.73 -19.59
C ALA A 247 -22.02 19.23 -20.89
#